data_AF-A0A5S3N2Y1-F1
#
_entry.id   AF-A0A5S3N2Y1-F1
#
_cell.length_a   1.000
_cell.length_b   1.000
_cell.length_c   1.000
_cell.angle_alpha   90.00
_cell.angle_beta   90.00
_cell.angle_gamma   90.00
#
_symmetry.space_group_name_H-M   'P 1'
#
loop_
_entity.id
_entity.type
_entity.pdbx_description
1 polymer ?
#
loop_
_entity_poly.entity_id
_entity_poly.type
_entity_poly.pdbx_seq_one_letter_code
_entity_poly.pdbx_strand_id
1 'polypeptide(L)'
;MKPLTYNNQPMEYGTKCFELCRELKIGKRNYYSEPFLEFTIEEFDILKKKNLVFDGTKGGLILGNSHLNGGIHLINFTNNQTVKYFGEIEGWEYLTSPYNGFDIDNFEKFKYINEGTRNTNRHIKTEFRIPENCKVLDLRNIKVPFLLIDNDEQQAIINRFATKKHIRKLIEIDEINYS
;
A
#
# COMPACT_ATOMS: atom_id res chain seq x y z
N MET A 1 -12.56 -37.23 23.38
CA MET A 1 -12.34 -35.87 22.85
C MET A 1 -10.85 -35.61 22.79
N LYS A 2 -10.29 -35.41 21.61
CA LYS A 2 -8.88 -34.96 21.44
C LYS A 2 -8.88 -33.42 21.36
N PRO A 3 -7.91 -32.72 21.95
CA PRO A 3 -7.85 -31.27 21.86
C PRO A 3 -7.50 -30.87 20.43
N LEU A 4 -8.26 -29.91 19.89
CA LEU A 4 -7.95 -29.27 18.62
C LEU A 4 -6.69 -28.44 18.81
N THR A 5 -5.62 -28.83 18.12
CA THR A 5 -4.37 -28.08 18.01
C THR A 5 -4.63 -26.79 17.25
N TYR A 6 -4.41 -25.65 17.92
CA TYR A 6 -4.30 -24.35 17.28
C TYR A 6 -3.09 -24.36 16.33
N ASN A 7 -3.31 -24.34 15.03
CA ASN A 7 -2.35 -23.87 14.03
C ASN A 7 -3.10 -23.55 12.73
N ASN A 8 -2.89 -22.33 12.21
CA ASN A 8 -3.43 -21.74 10.97
C ASN A 8 -4.70 -20.88 11.09
N GLN A 9 -4.68 -19.83 11.93
CA GLN A 9 -5.52 -18.66 11.63
C GLN A 9 -4.77 -17.79 10.60
N PRO A 10 -5.39 -17.37 9.48
CA PRO A 10 -4.82 -16.35 8.62
C PRO A 10 -4.67 -15.06 9.44
N MET A 11 -3.51 -14.41 9.39
CA MET A 11 -3.38 -13.05 9.93
C MET A 11 -4.40 -12.17 9.20
N GLU A 12 -5.31 -11.55 9.95
CA GLU A 12 -6.24 -10.57 9.39
C GLU A 12 -5.42 -9.32 9.01
N TYR A 13 -5.31 -9.03 7.71
CA TYR A 13 -4.73 -7.78 7.23
C TYR A 13 -5.35 -6.60 7.98
N GLY A 14 -4.54 -5.60 8.33
CA GLY A 14 -4.98 -4.40 9.03
C GLY A 14 -5.08 -4.52 10.55
N THR A 15 -4.87 -5.69 11.19
CA THR A 15 -5.01 -5.81 12.67
C THR A 15 -4.21 -4.74 13.42
N LYS A 16 -2.94 -4.52 13.07
CA LYS A 16 -2.09 -3.51 13.74
C LYS A 16 -2.57 -2.08 13.51
N CYS A 17 -3.13 -1.76 12.34
CA CYS A 17 -3.78 -0.48 12.08
C CYS A 17 -5.00 -0.28 12.98
N PHE A 18 -5.87 -1.30 13.07
CA PHE A 18 -7.06 -1.23 13.91
C PHE A 18 -6.74 -1.12 15.40
N GLU A 19 -5.68 -1.78 15.86
CA GLU A 19 -5.17 -1.65 17.23
C GLU A 19 -4.70 -0.22 17.49
N LEU A 20 -3.84 0.32 16.62
CA LEU A 20 -3.37 1.71 16.72
C LEU A 20 -4.54 2.70 16.74
N CYS A 21 -5.50 2.57 15.82
CA CYS A 21 -6.64 3.47 15.74
C CYS A 21 -7.49 3.42 17.02
N ARG A 22 -7.66 2.24 17.60
CA ARG A 22 -8.35 2.05 18.89
C ARG A 22 -7.61 2.71 20.06
N GLU A 23 -6.28 2.54 20.12
CA GLU A 23 -5.44 3.18 21.14
C GLU A 23 -5.50 4.71 21.05
N LEU A 24 -5.50 5.24 19.83
CA LEU A 24 -5.60 6.67 19.56
C LEU A 24 -7.04 7.21 19.65
N LYS A 25 -8.03 6.33 19.76
CA LYS A 25 -9.47 6.65 19.74
C LYS A 25 -9.88 7.45 18.49
N ILE A 26 -9.34 7.04 17.34
CA ILE A 26 -9.62 7.65 16.04
C ILE A 26 -10.20 6.60 15.08
N GLY A 27 -10.83 7.07 14.01
CA GLY A 27 -11.29 6.23 12.92
C GLY A 27 -12.64 5.59 13.22
N LYS A 28 -13.67 6.02 12.50
CA LYS A 28 -15.00 5.41 12.58
C LYS A 28 -15.02 4.14 11.75
N ARG A 29 -15.53 3.04 12.35
CA ARG A 29 -15.85 1.81 11.62
C ARG A 29 -17.27 1.92 11.08
N ASN A 30 -17.41 1.85 9.77
CA ASN A 30 -18.72 1.64 9.15
C ASN A 30 -18.96 0.12 9.00
N TYR A 31 -20.08 -0.39 9.52
CA TYR A 31 -20.40 -1.82 9.56
C TYR A 31 -21.44 -2.25 8.50
N TYR A 32 -21.94 -1.31 7.69
CA TYR A 32 -23.03 -1.59 6.74
C TYR A 32 -22.56 -2.22 5.41
N SER A 33 -21.25 -2.16 5.14
CA SER A 33 -20.48 -2.91 4.14
C SER A 33 -19.05 -3.03 4.69
N GLU A 34 -18.23 -3.96 4.21
CA GLU A 34 -16.90 -4.34 4.75
C GLU A 34 -16.20 -3.28 5.62
N PRO A 35 -15.75 -3.62 6.84
CA PRO A 35 -15.30 -2.62 7.82
C PRO A 35 -14.12 -1.79 7.28
N PHE A 36 -14.41 -0.57 6.84
CA PHE A 36 -13.40 0.43 6.48
C PHE A 36 -13.29 1.48 7.59
N LEU A 37 -12.09 2.01 7.78
CA LEU A 37 -11.83 3.16 8.65
C LEU A 37 -12.04 4.44 7.86
N GLU A 38 -12.76 5.39 8.46
CA GLU A 38 -12.85 6.76 7.98
C GLU A 38 -12.40 7.70 9.09
N PHE A 39 -11.55 8.66 8.73
CA PHE A 39 -10.97 9.64 9.63
C PHE A 39 -11.50 11.03 9.28
N THR A 40 -11.85 11.82 10.30
CA THR A 40 -12.01 13.27 10.12
C THR A 40 -10.66 13.95 9.87
N ILE A 41 -10.66 15.21 9.43
CA ILE A 41 -9.41 15.97 9.27
C ILE A 41 -8.65 16.08 10.60
N GLU A 42 -9.35 16.26 11.72
CA GLU A 42 -8.72 16.33 13.04
C GLU A 42 -8.04 15.00 13.42
N GLU A 43 -8.66 13.86 13.10
CA GLU A 43 -8.09 12.53 13.33
C GLU A 43 -6.89 12.27 12.41
N PHE A 44 -6.97 12.69 11.15
CA PHE A 44 -5.85 12.64 10.22
C PHE A 44 -4.68 13.51 10.68
N ASP A 45 -4.95 14.68 11.26
CA ASP A 45 -3.93 15.55 11.86
C ASP A 45 -3.23 14.88 13.05
N ILE A 46 -3.92 14.03 13.82
CA ILE A 46 -3.29 13.22 14.88
C ILE A 46 -2.28 12.24 14.27
N LEU A 47 -2.63 11.57 13.18
CA LEU A 47 -1.72 10.66 12.47
C LEU A 47 -0.49 11.41 11.93
N LYS A 48 -0.70 12.59 11.30
CA LYS A 48 0.39 13.45 10.82
C LYS A 48 1.32 13.90 11.93
N LYS A 49 0.78 14.37 13.06
CA LYS A 49 1.58 14.81 14.23
C LYS A 49 2.42 13.69 14.84
N LYS A 50 2.04 12.43 14.60
CA LYS A 50 2.80 11.24 15.02
C LYS A 50 3.82 10.78 13.98
N ASN A 51 3.98 11.50 12.88
CA ASN A 51 4.85 11.14 11.74
C ASN A 51 4.51 9.77 11.15
N LEU A 52 3.20 9.45 11.09
CA LEU A 52 2.72 8.18 10.54
C LEU A 52 2.23 8.30 9.10
N VAL A 53 2.01 9.50 8.59
CA VAL A 53 1.46 9.73 7.24
C VAL A 53 2.56 10.16 6.28
N PHE A 54 2.59 9.52 5.12
CA PHE A 54 3.55 9.75 4.05
C PHE A 54 2.84 10.01 2.73
N ASP A 55 3.41 10.87 1.90
CA ASP A 55 2.85 11.19 0.59
C ASP A 55 3.29 10.14 -0.44
N GLY A 56 2.33 9.35 -0.92
CA GLY A 56 2.50 8.36 -1.98
C GLY A 56 1.88 8.79 -3.32
N THR A 57 1.38 10.01 -3.43
CA THR A 57 0.64 10.51 -4.62
C THR A 57 1.50 10.56 -5.89
N LYS A 58 2.83 10.46 -5.77
CA LYS A 58 3.79 10.44 -6.89
C LYS A 58 4.37 9.06 -7.21
N GLY A 59 3.84 8.00 -6.58
CA GLY A 59 4.33 6.64 -6.77
C GLY A 59 5.78 6.41 -6.32
N GLY A 60 6.30 5.23 -6.64
CA GLY A 60 7.66 4.78 -6.36
C GLY A 60 7.72 3.39 -5.75
N LEU A 61 8.95 2.91 -5.56
CA LEU A 61 9.23 1.68 -4.83
C LEU A 61 9.03 1.92 -3.33
N ILE A 62 8.21 1.07 -2.71
CA ILE A 62 7.92 1.15 -1.28
C ILE A 62 8.84 0.20 -0.54
N LEU A 63 9.64 0.71 0.39
CA LEU A 63 10.40 -0.11 1.33
C LEU A 63 9.69 -0.04 2.67
N GLY A 64 9.29 -1.17 3.24
CA GLY A 64 8.52 -1.15 4.47
C GLY A 64 8.24 -2.55 5.01
N ASN A 65 7.25 -2.62 5.89
CA ASN A 65 6.86 -3.85 6.56
C ASN A 65 6.22 -4.84 5.59
N SER A 66 6.44 -6.14 5.83
CA SER A 66 5.56 -7.17 5.27
C SER A 66 4.19 -7.12 5.97
N HIS A 67 3.19 -7.75 5.38
CA HIS A 67 1.88 -7.94 6.02
C HIS A 67 2.00 -8.59 7.41
N LEU A 68 2.88 -9.58 7.57
CA LEU A 68 3.14 -10.24 8.86
C LEU A 68 3.62 -9.26 9.95
N ASN A 69 4.25 -8.17 9.50
CA ASN A 69 4.79 -7.14 10.37
C ASN A 69 3.89 -5.90 10.47
N GLY A 70 2.69 -5.92 9.89
CA GLY A 70 1.70 -4.83 9.96
C GLY A 70 1.51 -4.06 8.67
N GLY A 71 2.25 -4.39 7.60
CA GLY A 71 2.09 -3.78 6.28
C GLY A 71 2.26 -2.25 6.27
N ILE A 72 1.77 -1.65 5.18
CA ILE A 72 1.64 -0.21 4.96
C ILE A 72 0.19 0.05 4.57
N HIS A 73 -0.44 1.03 5.22
CA HIS A 73 -1.88 1.27 5.13
C HIS A 73 -2.18 2.38 4.15
N LEU A 74 -2.98 2.08 3.14
CA LEU A 74 -3.38 3.06 2.12
C LEU A 74 -4.57 3.88 2.58
N ILE A 75 -4.46 5.19 2.42
CA ILE A 75 -5.53 6.15 2.70
C ILE A 75 -5.67 7.15 1.56
N ASN A 76 -6.88 7.65 1.33
CA ASN A 76 -7.14 8.72 0.37
C ASN A 76 -8.14 9.73 0.94
N PHE A 77 -8.12 10.97 0.45
CA PHE A 77 -9.17 11.94 0.74
C PHE A 77 -10.38 11.63 -0.14
N THR A 78 -11.55 11.34 0.43
CA THR A 78 -12.77 11.17 -0.40
C THR A 78 -13.39 12.51 -0.78
N ASN A 79 -13.13 13.53 0.04
CA ASN A 79 -13.42 14.93 -0.16
C ASN A 79 -12.44 15.74 0.71
N ASN A 80 -12.54 17.08 0.70
CA ASN A 80 -11.67 17.94 1.53
C ASN A 80 -11.97 17.87 3.05
N GLN A 81 -12.77 16.91 3.52
CA GLN A 81 -13.26 16.80 4.89
C GLN A 81 -13.05 15.41 5.53
N THR A 82 -12.89 14.35 4.74
CA THR A 82 -12.70 13.00 5.26
C THR A 82 -11.63 12.22 4.51
N VAL A 83 -10.94 11.37 5.27
CA VAL A 83 -9.88 10.47 4.78
C VAL A 83 -10.35 9.03 4.98
N LYS A 84 -10.33 8.23 3.92
CA LYS A 84 -10.79 6.84 3.95
C LYS A 84 -9.62 5.88 3.83
N TYR A 85 -9.70 4.78 4.57
CA TYR A 85 -8.81 3.63 4.42
C TYR A 85 -9.19 2.79 3.21
N PHE A 86 -8.20 2.48 2.38
CA PHE A 86 -8.38 1.76 1.12
C PHE A 86 -7.86 0.32 1.16
N GLY A 87 -6.80 0.06 1.93
CA GLY A 87 -6.22 -1.28 1.99
C GLY A 87 -4.86 -1.34 2.68
N GLU A 88 -4.24 -2.51 2.63
CA GLU A 88 -2.90 -2.76 3.12
C GLU A 88 -2.04 -3.30 1.98
N ILE A 89 -0.81 -2.80 1.87
CA ILE A 89 0.23 -3.27 0.96
C ILE A 89 1.47 -3.69 1.76
N GLU A 90 2.44 -4.32 1.11
CA GLU A 90 3.68 -4.72 1.74
C GLU A 90 4.93 -4.05 1.13
N GLY A 91 6.01 -4.05 1.90
CA GLY A 91 7.31 -3.61 1.43
C GLY A 91 7.75 -4.41 0.19
N TRP A 92 8.51 -3.73 -0.67
CA TRP A 92 8.99 -4.16 -1.99
C TRP A 92 7.93 -4.14 -3.10
N GLU A 93 6.73 -3.65 -2.84
CA GLU A 93 5.75 -3.34 -3.88
C GLU A 93 6.05 -1.98 -4.54
N TYR A 94 5.62 -1.82 -5.78
CA TYR A 94 5.76 -0.58 -6.53
C TYR A 94 4.39 0.07 -6.67
N LEU A 95 4.27 1.31 -6.23
CA LEU A 95 3.08 2.12 -6.47
C LEU A 95 3.33 2.95 -7.72
N THR A 96 2.48 2.83 -8.74
CA THR A 96 2.63 3.67 -9.93
C THR A 96 2.30 5.11 -9.59
N SER A 97 2.84 6.03 -10.35
CA SER A 97 2.32 7.38 -10.38
C SER A 97 0.88 7.34 -10.96
N PRO A 98 -0.02 8.28 -10.59
CA PRO A 98 -1.41 8.28 -11.11
C PRO A 98 -1.50 8.22 -12.65
N TYR A 99 -2.35 7.41 -13.25
CA TYR A 99 -2.66 7.60 -14.68
C TYR A 99 -3.36 8.94 -14.89
N ASN A 100 -3.22 9.48 -16.09
CA ASN A 100 -3.87 10.68 -16.57
C ASN A 100 -4.95 10.29 -17.59
N GLY A 101 -5.77 9.27 -17.30
CA GLY A 101 -7.02 8.89 -18.00
C GLY A 101 -6.95 8.51 -19.49
N PHE A 102 -5.91 8.93 -20.22
CA PHE A 102 -5.74 8.79 -21.66
C PHE A 102 -4.80 7.64 -22.04
N ASP A 103 -4.06 7.08 -21.09
CA ASP A 103 -3.07 6.02 -21.34
C ASP A 103 -3.52 4.65 -20.78
N ILE A 104 -4.60 4.14 -21.36
CA ILE A 104 -5.13 2.81 -21.04
C ILE A 104 -4.14 1.69 -21.39
N ASP A 105 -3.26 1.92 -22.36
CA ASP A 105 -2.24 0.97 -22.80
C ASP A 105 -1.19 0.75 -21.71
N ASN A 106 -0.78 1.80 -20.99
CA ASN A 106 0.14 1.66 -19.87
C ASN A 106 -0.51 1.00 -18.67
N PHE A 107 -1.79 1.30 -18.38
CA PHE A 107 -2.54 0.58 -17.34
C PHE A 107 -2.57 -0.95 -17.59
N GLU A 108 -2.89 -1.37 -18.81
CA GLU A 108 -2.91 -2.79 -19.16
C GLU A 108 -1.50 -3.43 -19.13
N LYS A 109 -0.44 -2.69 -19.45
CA LYS A 109 0.95 -3.18 -19.27
C LYS A 109 1.27 -3.47 -17.81
N PHE A 110 0.89 -2.56 -16.89
CA PHE A 110 1.10 -2.76 -15.46
C PHE A 110 0.33 -3.98 -14.95
N LYS A 111 -0.92 -4.14 -15.38
CA LYS A 111 -1.73 -5.31 -15.07
C LYS A 111 -1.06 -6.59 -15.58
N TYR A 112 -0.65 -6.64 -16.85
CA TYR A 112 0.04 -7.79 -17.42
C TYR A 112 1.31 -8.17 -16.64
N ILE A 113 2.14 -7.18 -16.28
CA ILE A 113 3.33 -7.39 -15.44
C ILE A 113 2.96 -8.01 -14.09
N ASN A 114 1.91 -7.49 -13.45
CA ASN A 114 1.45 -7.95 -12.14
C ASN A 114 0.90 -9.38 -12.20
N GLU A 115 0.16 -9.73 -13.26
CA GLU A 115 -0.42 -11.06 -13.46
C GLU A 115 0.64 -12.13 -13.68
N GLY A 116 1.74 -11.79 -14.36
CA GLY A 116 2.84 -12.70 -14.68
C GLY A 116 3.59 -13.29 -13.47
N THR A 117 3.30 -12.82 -12.24
CA THR A 117 3.91 -13.33 -11.01
C THR A 117 2.92 -13.84 -9.96
N ARG A 118 1.62 -13.97 -10.28
CA ARG A 118 0.58 -14.44 -9.35
C ARG A 118 0.88 -15.80 -8.70
N ASN A 119 1.58 -16.70 -9.41
CA ASN A 119 1.92 -18.05 -8.93
C ASN A 119 3.33 -18.17 -8.34
N THR A 120 3.95 -17.05 -7.99
CA THR A 120 5.32 -17.05 -7.43
C THR A 120 5.32 -17.57 -6.00
N ASN A 121 6.30 -18.40 -5.65
CA ASN A 121 6.45 -18.90 -4.29
C ASN A 121 6.66 -17.73 -3.32
N ARG A 122 5.72 -17.56 -2.37
CA ARG A 122 5.70 -16.47 -1.39
C ARG A 122 6.93 -16.39 -0.48
N HIS A 123 7.73 -17.46 -0.41
CA HIS A 123 8.93 -17.55 0.42
C HIS A 123 10.20 -17.06 -0.29
N ILE A 124 10.12 -16.67 -1.57
CA ILE A 124 11.24 -16.11 -2.31
C ILE A 124 11.59 -14.73 -1.73
N LYS A 125 12.88 -14.49 -1.50
CA LYS A 125 13.41 -13.18 -1.11
C LYS A 125 13.02 -12.11 -2.11
N THR A 126 12.48 -11.00 -1.63
CA THR A 126 12.00 -9.91 -2.48
C THR A 126 12.94 -8.72 -2.52
N GLU A 127 13.99 -8.73 -1.72
CA GLU A 127 15.05 -7.73 -1.78
C GLU A 127 15.83 -7.84 -3.09
N PHE A 128 16.20 -6.70 -3.65
CA PHE A 128 17.03 -6.56 -4.84
C PHE A 128 17.83 -5.25 -4.81
N ARG A 129 18.84 -5.13 -5.68
CA ARG A 129 19.58 -3.87 -5.84
C ARG A 129 18.69 -2.84 -6.55
N ILE A 130 18.34 -1.79 -5.84
CA ILE A 130 17.48 -0.71 -6.33
C ILE A 130 18.24 0.08 -7.42
N PRO A 131 17.65 0.32 -8.61
CA PRO A 131 18.22 1.23 -9.61
C PRO A 131 18.37 2.66 -9.08
N GLU A 132 19.42 3.38 -9.51
CA GLU A 132 19.72 4.73 -9.00
C GLU A 132 18.63 5.77 -9.31
N ASN A 133 17.93 5.63 -10.44
CA ASN A 133 16.82 6.50 -10.83
C ASN A 133 15.47 6.11 -10.20
N CYS A 134 15.43 5.09 -9.34
CA CYS A 134 14.19 4.67 -8.71
C CYS A 134 13.77 5.65 -7.61
N LYS A 135 12.56 6.22 -7.72
CA LYS A 135 11.92 6.92 -6.60
C LYS A 135 11.63 5.91 -5.49
N VAL A 136 12.03 6.23 -4.26
CA VAL A 136 11.87 5.35 -3.10
C VAL A 136 11.09 6.04 -1.99
N LEU A 137 10.07 5.34 -1.48
CA LEU A 137 9.35 5.67 -0.26
C LEU A 137 9.84 4.72 0.85
N ASP A 138 10.76 5.19 1.70
CA ASP A 138 11.37 4.37 2.75
C ASP A 138 10.63 4.50 4.09
N LEU A 139 9.87 3.46 4.41
CA LEU A 139 8.99 3.36 5.57
C LEU A 139 9.45 2.27 6.56
N ARG A 140 10.65 1.70 6.38
CA ARG A 140 11.14 0.55 7.16
C ARG A 140 11.23 0.79 8.67
N ASN A 141 11.37 2.05 9.09
CA ASN A 141 11.46 2.44 10.49
C ASN A 141 10.12 2.85 11.09
N ILE A 142 9.02 2.72 10.35
CA ILE A 142 7.69 3.11 10.78
C ILE A 142 6.88 1.86 11.12
N LYS A 143 6.36 1.79 12.36
CA LYS A 143 5.66 0.60 12.86
C LYS A 143 4.34 0.34 12.13
N VAL A 144 3.57 1.39 11.87
CA VAL A 144 2.24 1.35 11.24
C VAL A 144 2.12 2.57 10.31
N PRO A 145 2.78 2.57 9.14
CA PRO A 145 2.76 3.70 8.22
C PRO A 145 1.43 3.79 7.48
N PHE A 146 0.97 5.01 7.27
CA PHE A 146 -0.13 5.37 6.39
C PHE A 146 0.43 6.07 5.16
N LEU A 147 0.09 5.57 3.98
CA LEU A 147 0.49 6.14 2.70
C LEU A 147 -0.74 6.81 2.07
N LEU A 148 -0.65 8.12 1.89
CA LEU A 148 -1.65 8.91 1.19
C LEU A 148 -1.52 8.65 -0.32
N ILE A 149 -2.55 8.09 -0.92
CA ILE A 149 -2.66 7.86 -2.36
C ILE A 149 -3.63 8.86 -2.98
N ASP A 150 -3.51 9.04 -4.29
CA ASP A 150 -4.41 9.90 -5.05
C ASP A 150 -5.84 9.34 -5.04
N ASN A 151 -6.83 10.23 -4.93
CA ASN A 151 -8.25 9.89 -4.81
C ASN A 151 -8.87 9.44 -6.13
N ASP A 152 -8.29 9.81 -7.27
CA ASP A 152 -8.89 9.60 -8.60
C ASP A 152 -8.65 8.17 -9.16
N GLU A 153 -8.35 7.19 -8.28
CA GLU A 153 -8.21 5.74 -8.55
C GLU A 153 -7.27 5.32 -9.68
N GLN A 154 -6.24 6.11 -9.94
CA GLN A 154 -5.34 5.86 -11.05
C GLN A 154 -3.92 5.45 -10.61
N GLN A 155 -3.73 4.96 -9.39
CA GLN A 155 -2.47 4.33 -9.01
C GLN A 155 -2.61 2.81 -8.92
N ALA A 156 -1.79 2.07 -9.66
CA ALA A 156 -1.72 0.63 -9.58
C ALA A 156 -0.66 0.20 -8.55
N ILE A 157 -0.94 -0.90 -7.85
CA ILE A 157 0.04 -1.54 -6.95
C ILE A 157 0.58 -2.77 -7.65
N ILE A 158 1.89 -2.81 -7.85
CA ILE A 158 2.60 -3.92 -8.48
C ILE A 158 3.23 -4.77 -7.37
N ASN A 159 2.82 -6.04 -7.34
CA ASN A 159 3.25 -6.96 -6.29
C ASN A 159 4.77 -7.10 -6.27
N ARG A 160 5.31 -7.41 -5.09
CA ARG A 160 6.75 -7.45 -4.84
C ARG A 160 7.56 -8.36 -5.77
N PHE A 161 6.96 -9.43 -6.28
CA PHE A 161 7.63 -10.35 -7.21
C PHE A 161 7.73 -9.76 -8.60
N ALA A 162 6.64 -9.16 -9.09
CA ALA A 162 6.62 -8.43 -10.35
C ALA A 162 7.57 -7.23 -10.29
N THR A 163 7.53 -6.48 -9.19
CA THR A 163 8.45 -5.37 -8.92
C THR A 163 9.90 -5.81 -8.99
N LYS A 164 10.29 -6.86 -8.26
CA LYS A 164 11.66 -7.39 -8.32
C LYS A 164 12.09 -7.79 -9.74
N LYS A 165 11.20 -8.44 -10.49
CA LYS A 165 11.51 -8.92 -11.85
C LYS A 165 11.57 -7.80 -12.88
N HIS A 166 10.79 -6.72 -12.68
CA HIS A 166 10.52 -5.72 -13.71
C HIS A 166 10.81 -4.27 -13.28
N ILE A 167 11.48 -4.01 -12.14
CA ILE A 167 11.65 -2.64 -11.59
C ILE A 167 12.13 -1.61 -12.62
N ARG A 168 13.14 -1.93 -13.45
CA ARG A 168 13.60 -1.00 -14.49
C ARG A 168 12.50 -0.67 -15.50
N LYS A 169 11.74 -1.68 -15.92
CA LYS A 169 10.64 -1.51 -16.85
C LYS A 169 9.49 -0.72 -16.24
N LEU A 170 9.20 -0.93 -14.96
CA LEU A 170 8.21 -0.16 -14.23
C LEU A 170 8.59 1.32 -14.19
N ILE A 171 9.85 1.63 -13.85
CA ILE A 171 10.36 3.01 -13.82
C ILE A 171 10.25 3.65 -15.22
N GLU A 172 10.67 2.95 -16.28
CA GLU A 172 10.54 3.47 -17.65
C GLU A 172 9.10 3.84 -18.02
N ILE A 173 8.12 2.99 -17.69
CA ILE A 173 6.71 3.27 -18.00
C ILE A 173 6.21 4.46 -17.17
N ASP A 174 6.58 4.51 -15.89
CA ASP A 174 6.13 5.53 -14.95
C ASP A 174 6.73 6.92 -15.27
N GLU A 175 7.97 6.99 -15.76
CA GLU A 175 8.62 8.23 -16.22
C GLU A 175 7.91 8.82 -17.46
N ILE A 176 7.46 7.97 -18.40
CA ILE A 176 6.76 8.41 -19.62
C ILE A 176 5.40 9.04 -19.29
N ASN A 177 4.69 8.48 -18.31
CA ASN A 177 3.36 8.98 -17.90
C ASN A 177 3.39 10.36 -17.22
N TYR A 178 4.58 10.83 -16.83
CA TYR A 178 4.77 11.98 -15.93
C TYR A 178 5.75 13.04 -16.46
N SER A 179 6.04 13.01 -17.76
CA SER A 179 6.83 14.02 -18.47
C SER A 179 5.97 15.17 -18.99
#